data_AF-A0A7S0IWZ2-F1
#
_entry.id   AF-A0A7S0IWZ2-F1
#
_cell.length_a   1.000
_cell.length_b   1.000
_cell.length_c   1.000
_cell.angle_alpha   90.00
_cell.angle_beta   90.00
_cell.angle_gamma   90.00
#
_symmetry.space_group_name_H-M   'P 1'
#
loop_
_entity.id
_entity.type
_entity.pdbx_description
1 polymer ?
#
loop_
_entity_poly.entity_id
_entity_poly.type
_entity_poly.pdbx_seq_one_letter_code
_entity_poly.pdbx_strand_id
1 'polypeptide(L)'
;SAKQQDGTIYVSFQTEGINDPHEASSAQQSAAMVTELAQYEGAHLSVLEPGAYWGAWRPVLRALQSAGQRRSIPLEECLLKCVNCDKPAHFLTRYKKDADGKRTKEREIVEYDVRPIFNETPQEGPLLLENVYMPWPQISGSTLDEWQLYAARNLLTHRVGLVQGPPGTGKTYIGLLVVRTMLRNRELWRASDGDDEEAKAEAFKEPASKGGREQKEADDEGAGAHKRMAPPPPILVLCQTNHALDQFLEGMLHFEKSIVRVGGRSKSDLLQEMNLSRLTE
;
A
#
# COMPACT_ATOMS: atom_id res chain seq x y z
N SER A 1 29.75 11.11 14.57
CA SER A 1 30.87 12.06 14.43
C SER A 1 31.15 12.25 12.96
N ALA A 2 30.98 13.47 12.44
CA ALA A 2 31.25 13.78 11.03
C ALA A 2 32.66 14.37 10.90
N LYS A 3 33.47 13.84 9.98
CA LYS A 3 34.76 14.44 9.59
C LYS A 3 34.67 14.93 8.16
N GLN A 4 35.15 16.15 7.93
CA GLN A 4 35.19 16.78 6.61
C GLN A 4 36.58 16.58 6.01
N GLN A 5 36.66 15.86 4.90
CA GLN A 5 37.84 15.81 4.02
C GLN A 5 37.34 15.96 2.58
N ASP A 6 37.94 16.89 1.83
CA ASP A 6 37.66 17.15 0.41
C ASP A 6 36.19 17.39 0.04
N GLY A 7 35.46 18.13 0.89
CA GLY A 7 34.03 18.44 0.66
C GLY A 7 33.09 17.24 0.80
N THR A 8 33.63 16.05 1.10
CA THR A 8 32.85 14.85 1.43
C THR A 8 32.67 14.77 2.94
N ILE A 9 31.42 14.56 3.37
CA ILE A 9 31.06 14.39 4.77
C ILE A 9 30.89 12.90 5.03
N TYR A 10 31.74 12.35 5.88
CA TYR A 10 31.65 10.95 6.31
C TYR A 10 30.77 10.85 7.54
N VAL A 11 29.68 10.09 7.44
CA VAL A 11 28.73 9.85 8.54
C VAL A 11 28.82 8.39 8.93
N SER A 12 29.15 8.13 10.20
CA SER A 12 29.11 6.79 10.80
C SER A 12 27.99 6.76 11.83
N PHE A 13 27.16 5.74 11.75
CA PHE A 13 26.12 5.46 12.72
C PHE A 13 26.64 4.45 13.74
N GLN A 14 26.45 4.75 15.02
CA GLN A 14 26.72 3.81 16.10
C GLN A 14 25.39 3.61 16.82
N THR A 15 24.76 2.46 16.61
CA THR A 15 23.66 2.04 17.48
C THR A 15 24.30 1.61 18.79
N GLU A 16 24.04 2.36 19.87
CA GLU A 16 24.38 1.87 21.21
C GLU A 16 23.63 0.55 21.42
N GLY A 17 24.33 -0.41 22.04
CA GLY A 17 23.93 -1.81 22.09
C GLY A 17 22.47 -2.01 22.49
N ILE A 18 21.78 -2.83 21.71
CA ILE A 18 20.41 -3.30 21.93
C ILE A 18 20.36 -4.02 23.28
N ASN A 19 20.03 -3.32 24.36
CA ASN A 19 19.73 -3.90 25.67
C ASN A 19 18.72 -3.08 26.49
N ASP A 20 18.13 -2.01 25.94
CA ASP A 20 17.14 -1.18 26.64
C ASP A 20 15.72 -1.40 26.06
N PRO A 21 14.73 -1.84 26.87
CA PRO A 21 13.36 -2.12 26.41
C PRO A 21 12.56 -0.89 25.93
N HIS A 22 13.09 0.33 26.07
CA HIS A 22 12.41 1.55 25.63
C HIS A 22 12.75 1.90 24.16
N GLU A 23 12.21 1.11 23.22
CA GLU A 23 12.37 1.19 21.76
C GLU A 23 11.85 2.48 21.06
N ALA A 24 11.49 3.55 21.78
CA ALA A 24 11.10 4.82 21.18
C ALA A 24 12.30 5.74 20.81
N SER A 25 13.50 5.44 21.33
CA SER A 25 14.67 6.33 21.26
C SER A 25 15.41 6.28 19.91
N SER A 26 15.56 5.11 19.28
CA SER A 26 16.44 4.97 18.10
C SER A 26 15.90 5.67 16.85
N ALA A 27 14.59 5.65 16.62
CA ALA A 27 13.95 6.31 15.48
C ALA A 27 13.96 7.83 15.63
N GLN A 28 13.72 8.35 16.84
CA GLN A 28 13.79 9.79 17.13
C GLN A 28 15.22 10.31 17.02
N GLN A 29 16.21 9.55 17.51
CA GLN A 29 17.63 9.86 17.34
C GLN A 29 18.05 9.84 15.86
N SER A 30 17.58 8.84 15.10
CA SER A 30 17.85 8.76 13.65
C SER A 30 17.21 9.93 12.89
N ALA A 31 15.97 10.29 13.22
CA ALA A 31 15.29 11.43 12.60
C ALA A 31 15.94 12.78 12.93
N ALA A 32 16.39 12.98 14.17
CA ALA A 32 17.15 14.15 14.58
C ALA A 32 18.48 14.26 13.82
N MET A 33 19.20 13.14 13.66
CA MET A 33 20.43 13.09 12.85
C MET A 33 20.18 13.37 11.37
N VAL A 34 19.13 12.81 10.76
CA VAL A 34 18.78 13.10 9.36
C VAL A 34 18.44 14.59 9.17
N THR A 35 17.79 15.21 10.15
CA THR A 35 17.51 16.66 10.17
C THR A 35 18.79 17.47 10.26
N GLU A 36 19.76 17.04 11.09
CA GLU A 36 21.08 17.65 11.16
C GLU A 36 21.87 17.47 9.85
N LEU A 37 21.69 16.36 9.12
CA LEU A 37 22.32 16.16 7.82
C LEU A 37 21.72 17.04 6.71
N ALA A 38 20.46 17.46 6.85
CA ALA A 38 19.79 18.33 5.88
C ALA A 38 20.46 19.71 5.76
N GLN A 39 21.20 20.16 6.78
CA GLN A 39 21.96 21.43 6.73
C GLN A 39 23.12 21.39 5.71
N TYR A 40 23.47 20.21 5.19
CA TYR A 40 24.50 19.99 4.20
C TYR A 40 23.94 19.75 2.80
N GLU A 41 22.85 20.45 2.46
CA GLU A 41 22.21 20.37 1.16
C GLU A 41 23.22 20.66 0.03
N GLY A 42 23.38 19.72 -0.92
CA GLY A 42 24.36 19.78 -2.00
C GLY A 42 25.75 19.19 -1.67
N ALA A 43 26.01 18.76 -0.43
CA ALA A 43 27.24 18.06 -0.07
C ALA A 43 27.21 16.58 -0.49
N HIS A 44 28.38 16.03 -0.84
CA HIS A 44 28.52 14.60 -1.06
C HIS A 44 28.59 13.88 0.30
N LEU A 45 27.51 13.19 0.67
CA LEU A 45 27.39 12.43 1.91
C LEU A 45 27.78 10.97 1.68
N SER A 46 28.75 10.47 2.45
CA SER A 46 29.14 9.06 2.46
C SER A 46 28.79 8.43 3.79
N VAL A 47 27.89 7.45 3.76
CA VAL A 47 27.42 6.71 4.94
C VAL A 47 28.26 5.45 5.12
N LEU A 48 28.84 5.28 6.30
CA LEU A 48 29.63 4.11 6.71
C LEU A 48 28.81 3.22 7.64
N GLU A 49 28.45 2.03 7.15
CA GLU A 49 27.64 1.03 7.85
C GLU A 49 28.34 -0.34 7.83
N PRO A 50 28.12 -1.22 8.84
CA PRO A 50 28.63 -2.59 8.80
C PRO A 50 28.11 -3.32 7.55
N GLY A 51 28.97 -4.12 6.91
CA GLY A 51 28.63 -4.80 5.64
C GLY A 51 27.38 -5.69 5.68
N ALA A 52 27.00 -6.18 6.87
CA ALA A 52 25.77 -6.92 7.09
C ALA A 52 24.49 -6.08 6.83
N TYR A 53 24.51 -4.79 7.19
CA TYR A 53 23.39 -3.87 6.94
C TYR A 53 23.31 -3.47 5.48
N TRP A 54 24.46 -3.23 4.83
CA TRP A 54 24.50 -2.89 3.41
C TRP A 54 23.84 -3.96 2.53
N GLY A 55 24.07 -5.25 2.83
CA GLY A 55 23.44 -6.35 2.09
C GLY A 55 21.91 -6.28 2.09
N ALA A 56 21.30 -5.89 3.21
CA ALA A 56 19.85 -5.78 3.38
C ALA A 56 19.27 -4.50 2.78
N TRP A 57 19.94 -3.36 2.97
CA TRP A 57 19.44 -2.05 2.53
C TRP A 57 19.78 -1.70 1.08
N ARG A 58 20.84 -2.27 0.50
CA ARG A 58 21.29 -1.94 -0.87
C ARG A 58 20.18 -2.01 -1.93
N PRO A 59 19.31 -3.04 -1.97
CA PRO A 59 18.22 -3.08 -2.95
C PRO A 59 17.22 -1.93 -2.76
N VAL A 60 16.86 -1.63 -1.50
CA VAL A 60 15.94 -0.55 -1.14
C VAL A 60 16.53 0.81 -1.52
N LEU A 61 17.79 1.07 -1.17
CA LEU A 61 18.47 2.32 -1.49
C LEU A 61 18.61 2.52 -3.00
N ARG A 62 18.95 1.47 -3.76
CA ARG A 62 18.98 1.53 -5.24
C ARG A 62 17.61 1.81 -5.84
N ALA A 63 16.55 1.21 -5.27
CA ALA A 63 15.18 1.47 -5.69
C ALA A 63 14.78 2.91 -5.41
N LEU A 64 15.11 3.45 -4.22
CA LEU A 64 14.86 4.85 -3.87
C LEU A 64 15.66 5.82 -4.76
N GLN A 65 16.93 5.54 -5.06
CA GLN A 65 17.74 6.33 -5.98
C GLN A 65 17.14 6.36 -7.39
N SER A 66 16.64 5.22 -7.85
CA SER A 66 16.00 5.09 -9.16
C SER A 66 14.61 5.74 -9.18
N ALA A 67 13.87 5.71 -8.06
CA ALA A 67 12.56 6.34 -7.89
C ALA A 67 12.66 7.87 -7.78
N GLY A 68 13.70 8.39 -7.12
CA GLY A 68 13.99 9.82 -7.07
C GLY A 68 14.21 10.44 -8.45
N GLN A 69 14.74 9.65 -9.41
CA GLN A 69 14.83 10.06 -10.82
C GLN A 69 13.47 10.07 -11.54
N ARG A 70 12.46 9.37 -11.02
CA ARG A 70 11.11 9.21 -11.61
C ARG A 70 10.07 10.21 -11.08
N ARG A 71 10.48 11.25 -10.34
CA ARG A 71 9.65 12.38 -9.86
C ARG A 71 8.46 12.05 -8.94
N SER A 72 8.22 10.80 -8.54
CA SER A 72 7.14 10.53 -7.58
C SER A 72 7.44 9.31 -6.71
N ILE A 73 7.51 9.52 -5.39
CA ILE A 73 7.48 8.46 -4.39
C ILE A 73 6.01 8.24 -3.98
N PRO A 74 5.49 7.00 -3.98
CA PRO A 74 4.14 6.73 -3.50
C PRO A 74 3.92 7.28 -2.09
N LEU A 75 2.78 7.96 -1.88
CA LEU A 75 2.42 8.57 -0.60
C LEU A 75 3.42 9.62 -0.07
N GLU A 76 4.26 10.23 -0.92
CA GLU A 76 5.22 11.28 -0.52
C GLU A 76 4.60 12.39 0.34
N GLU A 77 3.42 12.88 -0.05
CA GLU A 77 2.69 13.90 0.70
C GLU A 77 2.43 13.47 2.15
N CYS A 78 2.07 12.21 2.37
CA CYS A 78 1.71 11.71 3.68
C CYS A 78 2.92 11.19 4.47
N LEU A 79 3.84 10.47 3.81
CA LEU A 79 4.98 9.81 4.46
C LEU A 79 6.17 10.74 4.70
N LEU A 80 6.42 11.70 3.80
CA LEU A 80 7.57 12.60 3.90
C LEU A 80 7.16 14.01 4.35
N LYS A 81 6.05 14.52 3.82
CA LYS A 81 5.59 15.90 4.09
C LYS A 81 4.56 15.98 5.21
N CYS A 82 3.98 14.84 5.63
CA CYS A 82 2.91 14.77 6.63
C CYS A 82 1.72 15.70 6.33
N VAL A 83 1.41 15.92 5.05
CA VAL A 83 0.25 16.70 4.59
C VAL A 83 -0.77 15.80 3.92
N ASN A 84 -2.03 16.27 3.86
CA ASN A 84 -3.11 15.61 3.13
C ASN A 84 -3.45 14.19 3.61
N CYS A 85 -3.05 13.81 4.84
CA CYS A 85 -3.34 12.51 5.44
C CYS A 85 -4.84 12.30 5.65
N ASP A 86 -5.56 13.39 5.97
CA ASP A 86 -7.00 13.36 6.26
C ASP A 86 -7.87 13.32 4.98
N LYS A 87 -7.25 13.32 3.79
CA LYS A 87 -8.02 13.21 2.55
C LYS A 87 -8.70 11.84 2.48
N PRO A 88 -9.89 11.76 1.86
CA PRO A 88 -10.54 10.51 1.58
C PRO A 88 -9.64 9.48 0.88
N ALA A 89 -9.87 8.21 1.20
CA ALA A 89 -9.25 7.10 0.51
C ALA A 89 -9.52 7.19 -1.01
N HIS A 90 -8.49 6.99 -1.83
CA HIS A 90 -8.61 7.20 -3.28
C HIS A 90 -9.65 6.27 -3.92
N PHE A 91 -9.83 5.06 -3.38
CA PHE A 91 -10.83 4.11 -3.86
C PHE A 91 -12.28 4.51 -3.53
N LEU A 92 -12.49 5.52 -2.67
CA LEU A 92 -13.80 6.14 -2.43
C LEU A 92 -14.07 7.32 -3.38
N THR A 93 -13.18 7.60 -4.33
CA THR A 93 -13.39 8.66 -5.32
C THR A 93 -13.30 8.09 -6.72
N ARG A 94 -14.36 8.28 -7.49
CA ARG A 94 -14.36 8.00 -8.92
C ARG A 94 -13.87 9.22 -9.68
N TYR A 95 -12.93 8.99 -10.58
CA TYR A 95 -12.38 10.03 -11.45
C TYR A 95 -12.80 9.73 -12.89
N LYS A 96 -12.99 10.77 -13.68
CA LYS A 96 -13.15 10.70 -15.13
C LYS A 96 -12.06 11.51 -15.79
N LYS A 97 -11.68 11.14 -17.01
CA LYS A 97 -10.85 12.01 -17.86
C LYS A 97 -11.73 13.08 -18.51
N ASP A 98 -11.27 14.32 -18.48
CA ASP A 98 -11.82 15.37 -19.34
C ASP A 98 -11.29 15.22 -20.78
N ALA A 99 -11.76 16.10 -21.67
CA ALA A 99 -11.36 16.09 -23.08
C ALA A 99 -9.84 16.28 -23.29
N ASP A 100 -9.16 16.88 -22.30
CA ASP A 100 -7.72 17.14 -22.30
C ASP A 100 -6.92 15.98 -21.65
N GLY A 101 -7.58 14.89 -21.26
CA GLY A 101 -6.97 13.72 -20.64
C GLY A 101 -6.68 13.89 -19.14
N LYS A 102 -7.03 15.02 -18.54
CA LYS A 102 -6.80 15.29 -17.11
C LYS A 102 -7.89 14.62 -16.26
N ARG A 103 -7.46 14.00 -15.15
CA ARG A 103 -8.36 13.34 -14.20
C ARG A 103 -9.11 14.39 -13.38
N THR A 104 -10.44 14.38 -13.50
CA THR A 104 -11.35 15.22 -12.72
C THR A 104 -12.23 14.33 -11.84
N LYS A 105 -12.58 14.80 -10.63
CA LYS A 105 -13.46 14.06 -9.71
C LYS A 105 -14.84 13.96 -10.37
N GLU A 106 -15.33 12.73 -10.58
CA GLU A 106 -16.65 12.46 -11.13
C GLU A 106 -17.68 12.35 -10.01
N ARG A 107 -17.45 11.42 -9.08
CA ARG A 107 -18.33 11.21 -7.93
C ARG A 107 -17.56 10.67 -6.75
N GLU A 108 -18.09 10.92 -5.56
CA GLU A 108 -17.63 10.30 -4.33
C GLU A 108 -18.49 9.07 -4.03
N ILE A 109 -17.84 7.99 -3.64
CA ILE A 109 -18.48 6.75 -3.23
C ILE A 109 -18.70 6.88 -1.73
N VAL A 110 -19.96 7.10 -1.35
CA VAL A 110 -20.38 7.22 0.05
C VAL A 110 -21.08 5.95 0.53
N GLU A 111 -21.75 5.22 -0.36
CA GLU A 111 -22.38 3.96 -0.05
C GLU A 111 -21.35 2.82 -0.03
N TYR A 112 -21.32 2.05 1.05
CA TYR A 112 -20.31 1.01 1.24
C TYR A 112 -20.84 -0.17 2.07
N ASP A 113 -20.57 -1.39 1.62
CA ASP A 113 -20.96 -2.61 2.33
C ASP A 113 -19.93 -2.92 3.43
N VAL A 114 -20.31 -2.70 4.69
CA VAL A 114 -19.42 -2.86 5.86
C VAL A 114 -19.69 -4.13 6.67
N ARG A 115 -20.48 -5.07 6.13
CA ARG A 115 -20.82 -6.32 6.83
C ARG A 115 -19.66 -7.05 7.49
N PRO A 116 -18.48 -7.19 6.83
CA PRO A 116 -17.39 -7.92 7.45
C PRO A 116 -16.89 -7.29 8.76
N ILE A 117 -17.04 -5.97 8.93
CA ILE A 117 -16.69 -5.26 10.17
C ILE A 117 -17.56 -5.73 11.35
N PHE A 118 -18.84 -6.04 11.09
CA PHE A 118 -19.83 -6.38 12.11
C PHE A 118 -20.02 -7.90 12.27
N ASN A 119 -19.09 -8.71 11.74
CA ASN A 119 -19.11 -10.18 11.78
C ASN A 119 -20.36 -10.84 11.21
N GLU A 120 -21.09 -10.14 10.36
CA GLU A 120 -22.30 -10.68 9.73
C GLU A 120 -21.94 -11.81 8.75
N THR A 121 -22.79 -12.83 8.70
CA THR A 121 -22.57 -13.98 7.81
C THR A 121 -22.91 -13.61 6.35
N PRO A 122 -22.31 -14.29 5.35
CA PRO A 122 -22.65 -14.05 3.94
C PRO A 122 -24.14 -14.22 3.60
N GLN A 123 -24.88 -14.94 4.43
CA GLN A 123 -26.31 -15.25 4.27
C GLN A 123 -27.23 -14.09 4.70
N GLU A 124 -26.73 -13.14 5.48
CA GLU A 124 -27.48 -11.96 5.89
C GLU A 124 -27.53 -10.89 4.78
N GLY A 125 -28.62 -10.14 4.73
CA GLY A 125 -28.80 -9.03 3.79
C GLY A 125 -27.70 -7.98 3.91
N PRO A 126 -27.50 -7.10 2.91
CA PRO A 126 -26.40 -6.14 2.94
C PRO A 126 -26.56 -5.09 4.06
N LEU A 127 -25.55 -4.97 4.93
CA LEU A 127 -25.36 -3.81 5.81
C LEU A 127 -24.63 -2.72 5.01
N LEU A 128 -25.40 -2.05 4.16
CA LEU A 128 -24.95 -0.89 3.40
C LEU A 128 -25.07 0.35 4.28
N LEU A 129 -23.94 1.01 4.52
CA LEU A 129 -23.98 2.39 5.02
C LEU A 129 -24.39 3.28 3.86
N GLU A 130 -25.40 4.13 4.06
CA GLU A 130 -25.73 5.20 3.11
C GLU A 130 -24.57 6.19 2.95
N ASN A 131 -23.79 6.37 4.02
CA ASN A 131 -22.61 7.21 4.01
C ASN A 131 -21.52 6.67 4.96
N VAL A 132 -20.45 6.14 4.39
CA VAL A 132 -19.28 5.57 5.08
C VAL A 132 -18.55 6.57 5.98
N TYR A 133 -18.69 7.87 5.73
CA TYR A 133 -18.10 8.93 6.54
C TYR A 133 -18.93 9.30 7.77
N MET A 134 -20.18 8.86 7.87
CA MET A 134 -21.01 9.09 9.05
C MET A 134 -20.59 8.17 10.20
N PRO A 135 -20.99 8.44 11.46
CA PRO A 135 -20.79 7.51 12.56
C PRO A 135 -21.37 6.14 12.24
N TRP A 136 -20.56 5.09 12.39
CA TRP A 136 -20.99 3.71 12.13
C TRP A 136 -21.88 3.21 13.28
N PRO A 137 -22.91 2.41 12.98
CA PRO A 137 -23.83 1.92 14.02
C PRO A 137 -23.06 1.05 15.02
N GLN A 138 -23.42 1.16 16.30
CA GLN A 138 -23.03 0.17 17.29
C GLN A 138 -24.07 -0.95 17.27
N ILE A 139 -23.76 -2.03 16.55
CA ILE A 139 -24.65 -3.20 16.47
C ILE A 139 -24.39 -4.10 17.67
N SER A 140 -25.45 -4.42 18.41
CA SER A 140 -25.42 -5.41 19.49
C SER A 140 -25.06 -6.78 18.91
N GLY A 141 -23.79 -7.19 19.01
CA GLY A 141 -23.26 -8.41 18.38
C GLY A 141 -21.93 -8.24 17.65
N SER A 142 -21.48 -6.99 17.41
CA SER A 142 -20.11 -6.72 16.97
C SER A 142 -19.12 -7.27 17.99
N THR A 143 -18.12 -8.05 17.56
CA THR A 143 -17.00 -8.43 18.45
C THR A 143 -15.96 -7.32 18.58
N LEU A 144 -16.06 -6.27 17.77
CA LEU A 144 -15.14 -5.13 17.83
C LEU A 144 -15.56 -4.17 18.92
N ASP A 145 -14.60 -3.76 19.74
CA ASP A 145 -14.77 -2.63 20.64
C ASP A 145 -14.84 -1.29 19.87
N GLU A 146 -15.16 -0.21 20.58
CA GLU A 146 -15.30 1.13 20.00
C GLU A 146 -14.02 1.62 19.28
N TRP A 147 -12.85 1.31 19.84
CA TRP A 147 -11.57 1.76 19.27
C TRP A 147 -11.16 0.93 18.06
N GLN A 148 -11.46 -0.36 18.06
CA GLN A 148 -11.25 -1.23 16.91
C GLN A 148 -12.19 -0.86 15.75
N LEU A 149 -13.44 -0.51 16.06
CA LEU A 149 -14.40 -0.01 15.07
C LEU A 149 -13.95 1.34 14.49
N TYR A 150 -13.48 2.25 15.36
CA TYR A 150 -12.89 3.52 14.95
C TYR A 150 -11.67 3.33 14.06
N ALA A 151 -10.78 2.40 14.40
CA ALA A 151 -9.61 2.03 13.60
C ALA A 151 -10.01 1.49 12.22
N ALA A 152 -11.00 0.58 12.16
CA ALA A 152 -11.51 0.04 10.91
C ALA A 152 -12.12 1.13 10.01
N ARG A 153 -12.94 2.02 10.59
CA ARG A 153 -13.48 3.19 9.90
C ARG A 153 -12.37 4.06 9.33
N ASN A 154 -11.38 4.41 10.13
CA ASN A 154 -10.28 5.25 9.68
C ASN A 154 -9.47 4.64 8.54
N LEU A 155 -9.19 3.33 8.60
CA LEU A 155 -8.51 2.61 7.52
C LEU A 155 -9.32 2.58 6.21
N LEU A 156 -10.65 2.58 6.29
CA LEU A 156 -11.53 2.54 5.11
C LEU A 156 -11.83 3.92 4.53
N THR A 157 -11.82 4.98 5.34
CA THR A 157 -12.22 6.32 4.90
C THR A 157 -11.05 7.25 4.56
N HIS A 158 -9.85 7.02 5.11
CA HIS A 158 -8.72 7.92 4.91
C HIS A 158 -7.67 7.34 3.95
N ARG A 159 -6.94 8.23 3.28
CA ARG A 159 -5.83 7.87 2.41
C ARG A 159 -4.70 7.15 3.16
N VAL A 160 -4.44 7.56 4.40
CA VAL A 160 -3.48 6.91 5.30
C VAL A 160 -4.15 6.71 6.65
N GLY A 161 -4.31 5.45 7.04
CA GLY A 161 -4.79 5.07 8.37
C GLY A 161 -3.66 4.46 9.19
N LEU A 162 -3.55 4.88 10.45
CA LEU A 162 -2.59 4.34 11.41
C LEU A 162 -3.36 3.58 12.49
N VAL A 163 -3.02 2.30 12.68
CA VAL A 163 -3.55 1.49 13.78
C VAL A 163 -2.42 1.12 14.73
N GLN A 164 -2.54 1.58 15.96
CA GLN A 164 -1.62 1.26 17.04
C GLN A 164 -2.33 0.44 18.10
N GLY A 165 -1.59 -0.46 18.74
CA GLY A 165 -2.11 -1.24 19.86
C GLY A 165 -1.06 -2.20 20.40
N PRO A 166 -1.10 -2.53 21.71
CA PRO A 166 -0.25 -3.55 22.31
C PRO A 166 -0.31 -4.92 21.59
N PRO A 167 0.64 -5.83 21.83
CA PRO A 167 0.54 -7.21 21.37
C PRO A 167 -0.80 -7.83 21.80
N GLY A 168 -1.46 -8.56 20.90
CA GLY A 168 -2.74 -9.23 21.19
C GLY A 168 -4.01 -8.38 21.03
N THR A 169 -3.94 -7.08 20.73
CA THR A 169 -5.15 -6.22 20.60
C THR A 169 -5.91 -6.34 19.27
N GLY A 170 -5.70 -7.42 18.52
CA GLY A 170 -6.47 -7.68 17.30
C GLY A 170 -6.08 -6.84 16.07
N LYS A 171 -4.89 -6.22 16.03
CA LYS A 171 -4.43 -5.45 14.84
C LYS A 171 -4.54 -6.25 13.53
N THR A 172 -4.07 -7.50 13.54
CA THR A 172 -4.20 -8.44 12.40
C THR A 172 -5.67 -8.68 12.07
N TYR A 173 -6.51 -8.89 13.08
CA TYR A 173 -7.94 -9.12 12.90
C TYR A 173 -8.62 -7.94 12.23
N ILE A 174 -8.40 -6.71 12.71
CA ILE A 174 -8.92 -5.48 12.09
C ILE A 174 -8.46 -5.36 10.64
N GLY A 175 -7.16 -5.60 10.38
CA GLY A 175 -6.62 -5.57 9.02
C GLY A 175 -7.31 -6.57 8.08
N LEU A 176 -7.58 -7.79 8.56
CA LEU A 176 -8.32 -8.80 7.80
C LEU A 176 -9.77 -8.35 7.52
N LEU A 177 -10.45 -7.78 8.50
CA LEU A 177 -11.82 -7.27 8.33
C LEU A 177 -11.85 -6.11 7.33
N VAL A 178 -10.90 -5.19 7.39
CA VAL A 178 -10.77 -4.08 6.44
C VAL A 178 -10.51 -4.61 5.03
N VAL A 179 -9.54 -5.51 4.84
CA VAL A 179 -9.25 -6.08 3.51
C VAL A 179 -10.46 -6.87 2.97
N ARG A 180 -11.15 -7.63 3.82
CA ARG A 180 -12.37 -8.35 3.45
C ARG A 180 -13.49 -7.39 3.04
N THR A 181 -13.68 -6.31 3.79
CA THR A 181 -14.64 -5.25 3.49
C THR A 181 -14.29 -4.57 2.18
N MET A 182 -13.00 -4.30 1.98
CA MET A 182 -12.50 -3.78 0.74
C MET A 182 -12.89 -4.75 -0.40
N LEU A 183 -12.41 -5.98 -0.41
CA LEU A 183 -12.66 -6.93 -1.52
C LEU A 183 -14.14 -7.12 -1.86
N ARG A 184 -15.03 -7.03 -0.86
CA ARG A 184 -16.48 -7.06 -1.06
C ARG A 184 -17.01 -5.89 -1.88
N ASN A 185 -16.37 -4.73 -1.78
CA ASN A 185 -16.70 -3.50 -2.49
C ASN A 185 -15.83 -3.27 -3.74
N ARG A 186 -15.05 -4.27 -4.19
CA ARG A 186 -14.07 -4.11 -5.29
C ARG A 186 -14.64 -3.58 -6.61
N GLU A 187 -15.92 -3.86 -6.87
CA GLU A 187 -16.63 -3.38 -8.05
C GLU A 187 -16.78 -1.86 -8.06
N LEU A 188 -16.84 -1.23 -6.87
CA LEU A 188 -16.94 0.23 -6.74
C LEU A 188 -15.67 0.94 -7.18
N TRP A 189 -14.51 0.28 -7.10
CA TRP A 189 -13.22 0.88 -7.45
C TRP A 189 -12.70 0.46 -8.82
N ARG A 190 -13.45 -0.36 -9.57
CA ARG A 190 -13.12 -0.64 -10.96
C ARG A 190 -13.17 0.65 -11.76
N ALA A 191 -12.10 0.90 -12.52
CA ALA A 191 -12.07 2.01 -13.44
C ALA A 191 -13.05 1.76 -14.61
N SER A 192 -13.56 2.85 -15.20
CA SER A 192 -14.19 2.78 -16.52
C SER A 192 -13.07 2.59 -17.57
N ASP A 193 -13.33 1.84 -18.66
CA ASP A 193 -12.31 1.46 -19.67
C ASP A 193 -11.70 2.63 -20.48
N GLY A 194 -10.99 3.53 -19.80
CA GLY A 194 -10.31 4.70 -20.34
C GLY A 194 -9.27 5.30 -19.37
N ASP A 195 -9.25 4.84 -18.11
CA ASP A 195 -8.36 5.36 -17.07
C ASP A 195 -7.00 4.65 -16.98
N ASP A 196 -6.87 3.43 -17.52
CA ASP A 196 -5.82 2.47 -17.12
C ASP A 196 -4.50 2.47 -17.92
N GLU A 197 -4.42 3.13 -19.08
CA GLU A 197 -3.18 3.17 -19.86
C GLU A 197 -2.06 3.93 -19.10
N GLU A 198 -2.41 4.99 -18.38
CA GLU A 198 -1.41 5.88 -17.76
C GLU A 198 -1.11 5.56 -16.29
N ALA A 199 -2.07 5.00 -15.53
CA ALA A 199 -1.80 4.50 -14.18
C ALA A 199 -0.83 3.31 -14.19
N LYS A 200 -0.91 2.47 -15.25
CA LYS A 200 0.11 1.45 -15.54
C LYS A 200 1.44 2.10 -15.96
N ALA A 201 1.40 3.16 -16.76
CA ALA A 201 2.59 3.89 -17.23
C ALA A 201 3.31 4.71 -16.13
N GLU A 202 2.64 5.13 -15.05
CA GLU A 202 3.31 5.78 -13.91
C GLU A 202 3.88 4.77 -12.91
N ALA A 203 3.21 3.64 -12.67
CA ALA A 203 3.67 2.61 -11.74
C ALA A 203 4.81 1.72 -12.33
N PHE A 204 4.86 1.53 -13.64
CA PHE A 204 5.84 0.67 -14.32
C PHE A 204 6.38 1.32 -15.60
N LYS A 205 7.22 2.36 -15.49
CA LYS A 205 8.14 2.70 -16.59
C LYS A 205 9.29 1.70 -16.61
N GLU A 206 9.23 0.67 -17.43
CA GLU A 206 10.45 -0.03 -17.84
C GLU A 206 11.31 0.87 -18.75
N PRO A 207 12.65 0.79 -18.70
CA PRO A 207 13.48 1.58 -19.60
C PRO A 207 13.29 1.10 -21.04
N ALA A 208 12.83 2.02 -21.89
CA ALA A 208 12.57 1.77 -23.31
C ALA A 208 13.80 1.18 -24.02
N SER A 209 13.68 -0.07 -24.47
CA SER A 209 14.47 -0.63 -25.55
C SER A 209 13.75 -0.35 -26.86
N LYS A 210 14.43 0.32 -27.79
CA LYS A 210 13.92 0.77 -29.08
C LYS A 210 13.61 -0.41 -30.02
N GLY A 211 12.51 -0.29 -30.76
CA GLY A 211 12.45 -0.75 -32.15
C GLY A 211 11.33 -1.73 -32.46
N GLY A 212 10.37 -1.31 -33.28
CA GLY A 212 9.35 -2.18 -33.87
C GLY A 212 8.16 -1.39 -34.37
N ARG A 213 8.13 -1.12 -35.67
CA ARG A 213 7.08 -0.37 -36.38
C ARG A 213 6.03 -1.40 -36.82
N GLU A 214 4.83 -1.38 -36.26
CA GLU A 214 3.72 -2.22 -36.73
C GLU A 214 2.62 -1.35 -37.36
N GLN A 215 2.24 -1.76 -38.56
CA GLN A 215 1.25 -1.15 -39.44
C GLN A 215 -0.16 -1.44 -38.94
N LYS A 216 -1.01 -0.42 -38.98
CA LYS A 216 -2.47 -0.52 -38.81
C LYS A 216 -3.06 -1.07 -40.12
N GLU A 217 -3.66 -2.26 -40.07
CA GLU A 217 -4.68 -2.67 -41.01
C GLU A 217 -6.05 -2.54 -40.33
N ALA A 218 -6.96 -1.87 -41.04
CA ALA A 218 -8.37 -1.79 -40.71
C ALA A 218 -9.06 -2.99 -41.35
N ASP A 219 -9.99 -3.63 -40.66
CA ASP A 219 -11.21 -4.18 -41.25
C ASP A 219 -12.23 -4.62 -40.18
N ASP A 220 -13.47 -4.27 -40.51
CA ASP A 220 -14.75 -4.93 -40.25
C ASP A 220 -15.56 -4.76 -38.94
N GLU A 221 -16.84 -4.46 -39.18
CA GLU A 221 -17.90 -4.08 -38.27
C GLU A 221 -18.66 -5.31 -37.71
N GLY A 222 -19.32 -5.13 -36.57
CA GLY A 222 -20.58 -5.84 -36.31
C GLY A 222 -20.54 -7.11 -35.47
N ALA A 223 -20.20 -6.99 -34.19
CA ALA A 223 -20.80 -7.83 -33.15
C ALA A 223 -20.79 -7.05 -31.83
N GLY A 224 -21.96 -6.96 -31.16
CA GLY A 224 -22.14 -6.22 -29.91
C GLY A 224 -21.08 -6.60 -28.86
N ALA A 225 -20.04 -5.76 -28.75
CA ALA A 225 -18.97 -5.96 -27.80
C ALA A 225 -19.54 -5.73 -26.40
N HIS A 226 -19.82 -6.82 -25.67
CA HIS A 226 -19.86 -6.76 -24.22
C HIS A 226 -18.50 -6.21 -23.77
N LYS A 227 -18.48 -4.91 -23.48
CA LYS A 227 -17.28 -4.17 -23.07
C LYS A 227 -16.73 -4.86 -21.83
N ARG A 228 -15.62 -5.59 -22.00
CA ARG A 228 -14.94 -6.28 -20.89
C ARG A 228 -14.41 -5.21 -19.95
N MET A 229 -15.10 -5.02 -18.82
CA MET A 229 -14.67 -4.12 -17.77
C MET A 229 -13.30 -4.52 -17.26
N ALA A 230 -12.40 -3.54 -17.09
CA ALA A 230 -11.10 -3.75 -16.46
C ALA A 230 -11.24 -4.42 -15.07
N PRO A 231 -10.29 -5.31 -14.69
CA PRO A 231 -10.27 -5.89 -13.35
C PRO A 231 -10.00 -4.80 -12.30
N PRO A 232 -10.49 -4.98 -11.06
CA PRO A 232 -10.21 -4.03 -9.98
C PRO A 232 -8.71 -4.00 -9.69
N PRO A 233 -8.17 -2.85 -9.25
CA PRO A 233 -6.76 -2.74 -8.88
C PRO A 233 -6.42 -3.73 -7.74
N PRO A 234 -5.22 -4.32 -7.74
CA PRO A 234 -4.82 -5.27 -6.71
C PRO A 234 -4.58 -4.57 -5.36
N ILE A 235 -4.77 -5.31 -4.26
CA ILE A 235 -4.38 -4.88 -2.92
C ILE A 235 -2.98 -5.42 -2.62
N LEU A 236 -2.04 -4.52 -2.33
CA LEU A 236 -0.68 -4.89 -1.92
C LEU A 236 -0.59 -4.98 -0.39
N VAL A 237 -0.28 -6.17 0.12
CA VAL A 237 -0.03 -6.40 1.55
C VAL A 237 1.48 -6.51 1.78
N LEU A 238 2.00 -5.67 2.68
CA LEU A 238 3.42 -5.63 3.03
C LEU A 238 3.59 -5.91 4.53
N CYS A 239 4.61 -6.70 4.87
CA CYS A 239 4.99 -7.02 6.24
C CYS A 239 6.51 -7.08 6.35
N GLN A 240 7.05 -6.68 7.51
CA GLN A 240 8.50 -6.69 7.74
C GLN A 240 9.10 -8.10 7.77
N THR A 241 8.33 -9.09 8.23
CA THR A 241 8.80 -10.47 8.37
C THR A 241 7.91 -11.42 7.57
N ASN A 242 8.50 -12.52 7.08
CA ASN A 242 7.75 -13.61 6.46
C ASN A 242 6.69 -14.16 7.42
N HIS A 243 7.00 -14.35 8.69
CA HIS A 243 6.03 -14.93 9.63
C HIS A 243 4.74 -14.10 9.74
N ALA A 244 4.87 -12.77 9.84
CA ALA A 244 3.71 -11.88 9.87
C ALA A 244 2.94 -11.89 8.54
N LEU A 245 3.65 -11.91 7.40
CA LEU A 245 3.01 -12.02 6.09
C LEU A 245 2.23 -13.32 5.95
N ASP A 246 2.82 -14.45 6.35
CA ASP A 246 2.21 -15.78 6.26
C ASP A 246 0.92 -15.83 7.07
N GLN A 247 0.96 -15.39 8.33
CA GLN A 247 -0.22 -15.33 9.19
C GLN A 247 -1.32 -14.44 8.61
N PHE A 248 -0.96 -13.29 8.03
CA PHE A 248 -1.95 -12.39 7.44
C PHE A 248 -2.60 -13.01 6.20
N LEU A 249 -1.80 -13.60 5.29
CA LEU A 249 -2.30 -14.22 4.06
C LEU A 249 -3.12 -15.50 4.34
N GLU A 250 -2.73 -16.29 5.34
CA GLU A 250 -3.55 -17.41 5.83
C GLU A 250 -4.90 -16.93 6.38
N GLY A 251 -4.92 -15.81 7.09
CA GLY A 251 -6.17 -15.14 7.47
C GLY A 251 -7.02 -14.79 6.25
N MET A 252 -6.41 -14.21 5.21
CA MET A 252 -7.11 -13.85 3.97
C MET A 252 -7.67 -15.05 3.20
N LEU A 253 -6.99 -16.19 3.24
CA LEU A 253 -7.39 -17.43 2.56
C LEU A 253 -8.80 -17.92 2.94
N HIS A 254 -9.34 -17.49 4.08
CA HIS A 254 -10.69 -17.80 4.50
C HIS A 254 -11.78 -17.10 3.66
N PHE A 255 -11.44 -16.01 2.98
CA PHE A 255 -12.40 -15.21 2.22
C PHE A 255 -11.92 -14.77 0.82
N GLU A 256 -10.65 -14.97 0.48
CA GLU A 256 -10.10 -14.68 -0.85
C GLU A 256 -9.15 -15.80 -1.30
N LYS A 257 -9.27 -16.22 -2.56
CA LYS A 257 -8.44 -17.28 -3.15
C LYS A 257 -7.46 -16.74 -4.20
N SER A 258 -7.75 -15.57 -4.77
CA SER A 258 -6.88 -14.89 -5.72
C SER A 258 -5.76 -14.14 -5.01
N ILE A 259 -4.87 -14.87 -4.34
CA ILE A 259 -3.72 -14.33 -3.61
C ILE A 259 -2.44 -14.74 -4.36
N VAL A 260 -1.51 -13.80 -4.51
CA VAL A 260 -0.16 -14.07 -5.00
C VAL A 260 0.82 -13.65 -3.92
N ARG A 261 1.63 -14.61 -3.46
CA ARG A 261 2.63 -14.38 -2.43
C ARG A 261 4.00 -14.20 -3.08
N VAL A 262 4.61 -13.04 -2.87
CA VAL A 262 5.94 -12.71 -3.41
C VAL A 262 7.01 -12.84 -2.33
N GLY A 263 8.10 -13.53 -2.65
CA GLY A 263 9.25 -13.73 -1.75
C GLY A 263 9.43 -15.19 -1.32
N GLY A 264 10.68 -15.55 -0.99
CA GLY A 264 11.06 -16.90 -0.59
C GLY A 264 10.91 -17.18 0.91
N ARG A 265 11.21 -18.43 1.31
CA ARG A 265 11.25 -18.89 2.72
C ARG A 265 9.93 -18.73 3.48
N SER A 266 8.79 -18.96 2.82
CA SER A 266 7.55 -19.25 3.55
C SER A 266 7.69 -20.53 4.34
N LYS A 267 7.03 -20.61 5.50
CA LYS A 267 6.86 -21.86 6.24
C LYS A 267 5.43 -22.39 6.17
N SER A 268 4.54 -21.67 5.49
CA SER A 268 3.14 -22.05 5.34
C SER A 268 2.97 -22.97 4.15
N ASP A 269 2.49 -24.19 4.40
CA ASP A 269 2.17 -25.16 3.35
C ASP A 269 1.02 -24.68 2.47
N LEU A 270 0.03 -23.99 3.06
CA LEU A 270 -1.13 -23.43 2.37
C LEU A 270 -0.75 -22.35 1.35
N LEU A 271 0.32 -21.60 1.61
CA LEU A 271 0.74 -20.49 0.75
C LEU A 271 1.75 -20.91 -0.32
N GLN A 272 2.21 -22.17 -0.33
CA GLN A 272 3.24 -22.59 -1.28
C GLN A 272 2.73 -22.57 -2.72
N GLU A 273 1.50 -23.03 -2.95
CA GLU A 273 0.87 -23.09 -4.29
C GLU A 273 0.62 -21.69 -4.88
N MET A 274 0.45 -20.69 -4.03
CA MET A 274 0.22 -19.30 -4.42
C MET A 274 1.51 -18.47 -4.43
N ASN A 275 2.67 -19.10 -4.23
CA ASN A 275 3.94 -18.40 -4.35
C ASN A 275 4.20 -18.05 -5.81
N LEU A 276 4.56 -16.80 -6.08
CA LEU A 276 4.82 -16.34 -7.43
C LEU A 276 5.83 -17.23 -8.17
N SER A 277 6.85 -17.74 -7.49
CA SER A 277 7.86 -18.60 -8.15
C SER A 277 7.25 -19.87 -8.72
N ARG A 278 6.23 -20.44 -8.08
CA ARG A 278 5.53 -21.65 -8.55
C ARG A 278 4.44 -21.38 -9.58
N LEU A 279 3.90 -20.16 -9.58
CA LEU A 279 2.88 -19.75 -10.56
C LEU A 279 3.50 -19.40 -11.93
N THR A 280 4.79 -19.11 -11.96
CA THR A 280 5.55 -18.79 -13.18
C THR A 280 6.33 -19.98 -13.76
N GLU A 281 6.27 -21.15 -13.10
CA GLU A 281 6.80 -22.44 -13.60
C GLU A 281 5.78 -23.12 -14.52
#